data_AF-A0A0P6S3J2-F1
#
_entry.id   AF-A0A0P6S3J2-F1
#
_cell.length_a   1.000
_cell.length_b   1.000
_cell.length_c   1.000
_cell.angle_alpha   90.00
_cell.angle_beta   90.00
_cell.angle_gamma   90.00
#
_symmetry.space_group_name_H-M   'P 1'
#
loop_
_entity.id
_entity.type
_entity.pdbx_description
1 polymer ?
#
loop_
_entity_poly.entity_id
_entity_poly.type
_entity_poly.pdbx_seq_one_letter_code
_entity_poly.pdbx_strand_id
1 'polypeptide(L)'
;MKTIGKTLGFLLVICFLFSFIKQEHARITFETNHKDYQDFVSLFYQYHPKATSLNLSDTFELRNNILIYSRKLAHDGWSYQAIEKGYLKHVTSYQTAKGFHVRYQQLQQIGSDAFNDMWRLQEPPQNGLEAEKTLSLLLNYLHMPTDLTGDIKQIEPVLKQFSSSLAPADPFWDQLASLVQMYYTSTNPLSYTTFSRQLHQLRYVLATQQAQWVRDHYGNTGKLNDAKALAKYLATLEETDYSLNESSRYHNKVATRTKADGNLQAIYPDQLPQTNYKVLVHFHSEFILSESGHFLLALDPCSQNLNGIINGASFNYSNQNDDLHKHLDVDPIDLYEPDFIEKTITNPQQEFKTPDLKQQADHADPIFSRNNKSLKQLTKSAVKTFKKLLDHYRGDFKTEEP
;
A
#
# COMPACT_ATOMS: atom_id res chain seq x y z
N MET A 1 42.86 50.90 -33.56
CA MET A 1 42.66 50.54 -32.13
C MET A 1 41.42 51.20 -31.50
N LYS A 2 41.19 52.52 -31.61
CA LYS A 2 40.03 53.20 -30.98
C LYS A 2 38.63 52.72 -31.45
N THR A 3 38.48 52.29 -32.69
CA THR A 3 37.21 51.79 -33.25
C THR A 3 36.89 50.37 -32.76
N ILE A 4 37.88 49.48 -32.74
CA ILE A 4 37.74 48.09 -32.26
C ILE A 4 37.30 48.05 -30.78
N GLY A 5 37.82 48.96 -29.94
CA GLY A 5 37.41 49.08 -28.54
C GLY A 5 35.95 49.55 -28.36
N LYS A 6 35.44 50.40 -29.25
CA LYS A 6 34.03 50.85 -29.22
C LYS A 6 33.07 49.75 -29.66
N THR A 7 33.42 48.97 -30.69
CA THR A 7 32.61 47.85 -31.16
C THR A 7 32.58 46.71 -30.13
N LEU A 8 33.71 46.43 -29.47
CA LEU A 8 33.78 45.46 -28.38
C LEU A 8 32.96 45.89 -27.15
N GLY A 9 33.04 47.18 -26.77
CA GLY A 9 32.22 47.73 -25.69
C GLY A 9 30.71 47.64 -25.98
N PHE A 10 30.30 47.93 -27.22
CA PHE A 10 28.91 47.80 -27.66
C PHE A 10 28.41 46.34 -27.63
N LEU A 11 29.24 45.40 -28.09
CA LEU A 11 28.94 43.95 -28.00
C LEU A 11 28.80 43.48 -26.54
N LEU A 12 29.69 43.93 -25.64
CA LEU A 12 29.59 43.60 -24.22
C LEU A 12 28.29 44.13 -23.59
N VAL A 13 27.86 45.34 -23.94
CA VAL A 13 26.58 45.90 -23.50
C VAL A 13 25.40 45.10 -24.03
N ILE A 14 25.42 44.69 -25.30
CA ILE A 14 24.36 43.83 -25.87
C ILE A 14 24.33 42.47 -25.18
N CYS A 15 25.48 41.83 -24.96
CA CYS A 15 25.55 40.56 -24.25
C CYS A 15 25.03 40.69 -22.81
N PHE A 16 25.37 41.78 -22.11
CA PHE A 16 24.84 42.07 -20.78
C PHE A 16 23.33 42.27 -20.80
N LEU A 17 22.79 43.08 -21.71
CA LEU A 17 21.35 43.32 -21.85
C LEU A 17 20.59 42.04 -22.17
N PHE A 18 21.11 41.21 -23.08
CA PHE A 18 20.50 39.92 -23.41
C PHE A 18 20.50 38.98 -22.19
N SER A 19 21.63 38.91 -21.47
CA SER A 19 21.71 38.11 -20.24
C SER A 19 20.77 38.62 -19.16
N PHE A 20 20.65 39.95 -19.01
CA PHE A 20 19.76 40.58 -18.04
C PHE A 20 18.29 40.30 -18.37
N ILE A 21 17.88 40.50 -19.63
CA ILE A 21 16.52 40.19 -20.09
C ILE A 21 16.18 38.72 -19.85
N LYS A 22 17.12 37.81 -20.16
CA LYS A 22 16.94 36.37 -19.91
C LYS A 22 16.75 36.08 -18.41
N GLN A 23 17.56 36.70 -17.56
CA GLN A 23 17.49 36.52 -16.10
C GLN A 23 16.20 37.11 -15.51
N GLU A 24 15.78 38.29 -15.96
CA GLU A 24 14.52 38.91 -15.55
C GLU A 24 13.31 38.11 -16.01
N HIS A 25 13.33 37.60 -17.25
CA HIS A 25 12.28 36.70 -17.71
C HIS A 25 12.21 35.44 -16.85
N ALA A 26 13.34 34.81 -16.53
CA ALA A 26 13.39 33.65 -15.64
C ALA A 26 12.85 33.98 -14.24
N ARG A 27 13.19 35.15 -13.69
CA ARG A 27 12.67 35.64 -12.40
C ARG A 27 11.16 35.82 -12.45
N ILE A 28 10.63 36.54 -13.44
CA ILE A 28 9.18 36.80 -13.58
C ILE A 28 8.42 35.47 -13.76
N THR A 29 8.93 34.56 -14.61
CA THR A 29 8.35 33.22 -14.77
C THR A 29 8.35 32.46 -13.45
N PHE A 30 9.44 32.50 -12.70
CA PHE A 30 9.53 31.86 -11.38
C PHE A 30 8.50 32.43 -10.40
N GLU A 31 8.43 33.76 -10.27
CA GLU A 31 7.49 34.42 -9.36
C GLU A 31 6.04 34.13 -9.73
N THR A 32 5.73 34.15 -11.03
CA THR A 32 4.38 33.83 -11.52
C THR A 32 3.99 32.39 -11.18
N ASN A 33 4.90 31.43 -11.39
CA ASN A 33 4.64 30.02 -11.15
C ASN A 33 4.54 29.64 -9.67
N HIS A 34 5.03 30.49 -8.75
CA HIS A 34 5.05 30.24 -7.31
C HIS A 34 4.28 31.28 -6.50
N LYS A 35 3.45 32.09 -7.17
CA LYS A 35 2.69 33.19 -6.54
C LYS A 35 1.83 32.71 -5.37
N ASP A 36 1.22 31.54 -5.51
CA ASP A 36 0.27 30.99 -4.53
C ASP A 36 0.94 30.43 -3.26
N TYR A 37 2.28 30.42 -3.21
CA TYR A 37 3.06 29.82 -2.12
C TYR A 37 3.94 30.86 -1.38
N GLN A 38 3.77 32.15 -1.68
CA GLN A 38 4.63 33.22 -1.17
C GLN A 38 4.51 33.41 0.34
N ASP A 39 3.32 33.17 0.89
CA ASP A 39 3.02 33.21 2.31
C ASP A 39 3.82 32.17 3.13
N PHE A 40 4.09 30.99 2.56
CA PHE A 40 4.93 29.98 3.18
C PHE A 40 6.35 30.47 3.51
N VAL A 41 6.87 31.46 2.77
CA VAL A 41 8.18 32.06 3.09
C VAL A 41 8.12 32.73 4.46
N SER A 42 7.08 33.51 4.73
CA SER A 42 6.89 34.19 6.02
C SER A 42 6.68 33.19 7.15
N LEU A 43 5.85 32.15 6.92
CA LEU A 43 5.60 31.09 7.90
C LEU A 43 6.87 30.30 8.22
N PHE A 44 7.71 30.02 7.21
CA PHE A 44 8.99 29.36 7.43
C PHE A 44 9.89 30.14 8.39
N TYR A 45 10.02 31.46 8.22
CA TYR A 45 10.81 32.29 9.12
C TYR A 45 10.24 32.36 10.54
N GLN A 46 8.94 32.18 10.72
CA GLN A 46 8.33 32.07 12.05
C GLN A 46 8.73 30.77 12.76
N TYR A 47 8.73 29.65 12.03
CA TYR A 47 9.18 28.36 12.57
C TYR A 47 10.70 28.30 12.77
N HIS A 48 11.47 29.03 11.95
CA HIS A 48 12.93 29.01 11.95
C HIS A 48 13.53 30.42 12.08
N PRO A 49 13.42 31.10 13.24
CA PRO A 49 13.89 32.49 13.39
C PRO A 49 15.37 32.68 13.07
N LYS A 50 16.20 31.65 13.29
CA LYS A 50 17.64 31.66 12.96
C LYS A 50 17.93 31.78 11.47
N ALA A 51 16.97 31.50 10.59
CA ALA A 51 17.15 31.68 9.15
C ALA A 51 17.27 33.16 8.75
N THR A 52 16.81 34.10 9.60
CA THR A 52 16.90 35.55 9.33
C THR A 52 18.33 36.09 9.36
N SER A 53 19.29 35.35 9.94
CA SER A 53 20.70 35.75 10.01
C SER A 53 21.54 35.26 8.82
N LEU A 54 20.91 34.67 7.79
CA LEU A 54 21.61 34.20 6.60
C LEU A 54 22.13 35.36 5.75
N ASN A 55 23.17 35.11 4.96
CA ASN A 55 23.63 36.09 3.97
C ASN A 55 22.61 36.23 2.83
N LEU A 56 22.76 37.25 1.97
CA LEU A 56 21.80 37.54 0.91
C LEU A 56 21.64 36.39 -0.10
N SER A 57 22.73 35.71 -0.45
CA SER A 57 22.72 34.58 -1.39
C SER A 57 21.93 33.41 -0.80
N ASP A 58 22.24 33.03 0.44
CA ASP A 58 21.57 31.93 1.14
C ASP A 58 20.10 32.26 1.40
N THR A 59 19.76 33.52 1.68
CA THR A 59 18.38 34.00 1.82
C THR A 59 17.59 33.82 0.53
N PHE A 60 18.19 34.15 -0.62
CA PHE A 60 17.55 33.96 -1.92
C PHE A 60 17.38 32.47 -2.25
N GLU A 61 18.39 31.65 -1.99
CA GLU A 61 18.30 30.19 -2.19
C GLU A 61 17.24 29.57 -1.29
N LEU A 62 17.21 29.92 0.00
CA LEU A 62 16.22 29.45 0.96
C LEU A 62 14.79 29.77 0.48
N ARG A 63 14.54 31.02 0.09
CA ARG A 63 13.25 31.43 -0.45
C ARG A 63 12.85 30.57 -1.64
N ASN A 64 13.77 30.36 -2.59
CA ASN A 64 13.47 29.55 -3.76
C ASN A 64 13.17 28.09 -3.39
N ASN A 65 13.93 27.51 -2.45
CA ASN A 65 13.70 26.14 -1.99
C ASN A 65 12.32 26.00 -1.32
N ILE A 66 11.93 26.93 -0.44
CA ILE A 66 10.60 26.94 0.18
C ILE A 66 9.51 26.90 -0.90
N LEU A 67 9.59 27.80 -1.89
CA LEU A 67 8.60 27.91 -2.95
C LEU A 67 8.57 26.66 -3.84
N ILE A 68 9.73 26.17 -4.28
CA ILE A 68 9.86 25.00 -5.15
C ILE A 68 9.26 23.76 -4.49
N TYR A 69 9.61 23.48 -3.23
CA TYR A 69 9.16 22.27 -2.55
C TYR A 69 7.70 22.37 -2.09
N SER A 70 7.23 23.56 -1.70
CA SER A 70 5.81 23.76 -1.40
C SER A 70 4.94 23.51 -2.64
N ARG A 71 5.37 24.03 -3.80
CA ARG A 71 4.69 23.78 -5.08
C ARG A 71 4.72 22.31 -5.48
N LYS A 72 5.85 21.61 -5.30
CA LYS A 72 5.95 20.17 -5.57
C LYS A 72 4.98 19.37 -4.70
N LEU A 73 4.96 19.63 -3.40
CA LEU A 73 4.07 18.92 -2.47
C LEU A 73 2.59 19.20 -2.77
N ALA A 74 2.24 20.45 -3.08
CA ALA A 74 0.88 20.79 -3.50
C ALA A 74 0.49 20.11 -4.81
N HIS A 75 1.44 20.00 -5.75
CA HIS A 75 1.23 19.26 -7.00
C HIS A 75 1.06 17.76 -6.77
N ASP A 76 1.79 17.18 -5.82
CA ASP A 76 1.65 15.77 -5.44
C ASP A 76 0.27 15.48 -4.82
N GLY A 77 -0.36 16.47 -4.19
CA GLY A 77 -1.70 16.38 -3.58
C GLY A 77 -1.76 16.70 -2.08
N TRP A 78 -0.66 17.16 -1.49
CA TRP A 78 -0.64 17.57 -0.08
C TRP A 78 -1.43 18.86 0.15
N SER A 79 -2.23 18.87 1.21
CA SER A 79 -2.97 20.05 1.66
C SER A 79 -2.03 21.16 2.14
N TYR A 80 -2.56 22.39 2.18
CA TYR A 80 -1.82 23.55 2.69
C TYR A 80 -1.32 23.31 4.12
N GLN A 81 -2.19 22.78 5.00
CA GLN A 81 -1.84 22.50 6.39
C GLN A 81 -0.73 21.45 6.52
N ALA A 82 -0.76 20.39 5.70
CA ALA A 82 0.29 19.38 5.67
C ALA A 82 1.63 20.00 5.22
N ILE A 83 1.64 20.83 4.18
CA ILE A 83 2.86 21.51 3.72
C ILE A 83 3.41 22.46 4.79
N GLU A 84 2.56 23.28 5.39
CA GLU A 84 2.97 24.24 6.41
C GLU A 84 3.57 23.55 7.65
N LYS A 85 2.75 22.74 8.31
CA LYS A 85 3.04 22.23 9.65
C LYS A 85 3.76 20.90 9.60
N GLY A 86 3.49 20.09 8.58
CA GLY A 86 4.09 18.78 8.37
C GLY A 86 5.39 18.88 7.59
N TYR A 87 5.51 19.82 6.63
CA TYR A 87 6.74 19.97 5.85
C TYR A 87 7.70 21.03 6.37
N LEU A 88 7.32 22.30 6.23
CA LEU A 88 8.21 23.44 6.41
C LEU A 88 8.72 23.57 7.85
N LYS A 89 7.84 23.34 8.83
CA LYS A 89 8.22 23.34 10.26
C LYS A 89 9.35 22.37 10.60
N HIS A 90 9.48 21.27 9.88
CA HIS A 90 10.39 20.17 10.20
C HIS A 90 11.64 20.13 9.31
N VAL A 91 11.85 21.10 8.42
CA VAL A 91 13.12 21.24 7.67
C VAL A 91 14.21 21.79 8.60
N THR A 92 15.18 20.96 8.96
CA THR A 92 16.25 21.33 9.91
C THR A 92 17.53 21.87 9.25
N SER A 93 17.79 21.48 8.00
CA SER A 93 19.02 21.85 7.26
C SER A 93 18.70 22.76 6.07
N TYR A 94 18.24 23.97 6.36
CA TYR A 94 17.70 24.90 5.36
C TYR A 94 18.74 25.78 4.67
N GLN A 95 20.01 25.72 5.07
CA GLN A 95 21.09 26.46 4.40
C GLN A 95 21.44 25.91 3.01
N THR A 96 20.88 24.75 2.63
CA THR A 96 21.11 24.15 1.31
C THR A 96 19.83 23.52 0.78
N ALA A 97 19.70 23.45 -0.55
CA ALA A 97 18.63 22.68 -1.20
C ALA A 97 18.59 21.18 -0.80
N LYS A 98 19.72 20.64 -0.29
CA LYS A 98 19.82 19.23 0.10
C LYS A 98 18.90 18.87 1.27
N GLY A 99 18.74 19.75 2.27
CA GLY A 99 17.87 19.46 3.42
C GLY A 99 16.40 19.32 3.02
N PHE A 100 15.93 20.23 2.15
CA PHE A 100 14.60 20.15 1.57
C PHE A 100 14.44 18.88 0.71
N HIS A 101 15.42 18.57 -0.14
CA HIS A 101 15.36 17.39 -0.99
C HIS A 101 15.28 16.09 -0.20
N VAL A 102 16.18 15.89 0.78
CA VAL A 102 16.20 14.69 1.61
C VAL A 102 14.87 14.52 2.32
N ARG A 103 14.34 15.60 2.90
CA ARG A 103 13.05 15.54 3.58
C ARG A 103 11.90 15.23 2.62
N TYR A 104 11.94 15.78 1.40
CA TYR A 104 10.98 15.46 0.34
C TYR A 104 11.07 14.00 -0.11
N GLN A 105 12.25 13.40 -0.11
CA GLN A 105 12.39 11.96 -0.42
C GLN A 105 11.86 11.08 0.71
N GLN A 106 12.10 11.45 1.97
CA GLN A 106 11.63 10.68 3.12
C GLN A 106 10.11 10.55 3.16
N LEU A 107 9.39 11.62 2.82
CA LEU A 107 7.92 11.61 2.76
C LEU A 107 7.34 10.81 1.59
N GLN A 108 8.14 10.39 0.61
CA GLN A 108 7.68 9.49 -0.47
C GLN A 108 7.58 8.04 -0.01
N GLN A 109 8.17 7.69 1.14
CA GLN A 109 8.04 6.37 1.74
C GLN A 109 6.78 6.33 2.63
N ILE A 110 5.77 5.59 2.18
CA ILE A 110 4.47 5.43 2.85
C ILE A 110 4.65 4.80 4.23
N GLY A 111 4.04 5.41 5.25
CA GLY A 111 4.12 4.94 6.64
C GLY A 111 5.43 5.27 7.37
N SER A 112 6.34 6.03 6.74
CA SER A 112 7.51 6.59 7.44
C SER A 112 7.06 7.70 8.40
N ASP A 113 7.90 8.06 9.38
CA ASP A 113 7.59 9.16 10.32
C ASP A 113 7.32 10.48 9.59
N ALA A 114 8.12 10.80 8.56
CA ALA A 114 7.96 12.01 7.76
C ALA A 114 6.66 11.99 6.95
N PHE A 115 6.28 10.85 6.37
CA PHE A 115 5.00 10.69 5.70
C PHE A 115 3.83 10.82 6.70
N ASN A 116 3.91 10.15 7.85
CA ASN A 116 2.87 10.15 8.86
C ASN A 116 2.66 11.54 9.50
N ASP A 117 3.72 12.33 9.66
CA ASP A 117 3.63 13.74 10.05
C ASP A 117 2.78 14.55 9.06
N MET A 118 2.98 14.34 7.75
CA MET A 118 2.19 14.99 6.71
C MET A 118 0.76 14.45 6.68
N TRP A 119 0.60 13.13 6.75
CA TRP A 119 -0.68 12.42 6.60
C TRP A 119 -1.67 12.79 7.71
N ARG A 120 -1.22 12.86 8.96
CA ARG A 120 -2.07 13.30 10.10
C ARG A 120 -2.54 14.76 9.99
N LEU A 121 -1.84 15.57 9.19
CA LEU A 121 -2.16 16.98 8.96
C LEU A 121 -2.93 17.19 7.66
N GLN A 122 -3.14 16.14 6.87
CA GLN A 122 -3.95 16.19 5.68
C GLN A 122 -5.40 16.49 6.07
N GLU A 123 -6.01 17.46 5.40
CA GLU A 123 -7.42 17.77 5.61
C GLU A 123 -8.28 16.57 5.20
N PRO A 124 -9.22 16.12 6.05
CA PRO A 124 -10.12 15.03 5.70
C PRO A 124 -10.92 15.42 4.45
N PRO A 125 -11.00 14.55 3.42
CA PRO A 125 -11.79 14.84 2.23
C PRO A 125 -13.27 14.98 2.60
N GLN A 126 -13.95 15.90 1.93
CA GLN A 126 -15.37 16.17 2.15
C GLN A 126 -16.27 15.47 1.14
N ASN A 127 -15.68 14.94 0.06
CA ASN A 127 -16.39 14.30 -1.04
C ASN A 127 -15.47 13.36 -1.82
N GLY A 128 -16.07 12.61 -2.75
CA GLY A 128 -15.39 11.67 -3.62
C GLY A 128 -14.19 12.18 -4.39
N LEU A 129 -14.30 13.40 -4.93
CA LEU A 129 -13.23 13.99 -5.75
C LEU A 129 -12.00 14.34 -4.91
N GLU A 130 -12.21 14.82 -3.68
CA GLU A 130 -11.12 15.06 -2.74
C GLU A 130 -10.51 13.74 -2.23
N ALA A 131 -11.34 12.71 -2.04
CA ALA A 131 -10.86 11.37 -1.72
C ALA A 131 -10.00 10.80 -2.85
N GLU A 132 -10.44 10.90 -4.10
CA GLU A 132 -9.68 10.48 -5.29
C GLU A 132 -8.33 11.20 -5.40
N LYS A 133 -8.27 12.51 -5.14
CA LYS A 133 -7.01 13.27 -5.12
C LYS A 133 -6.04 12.75 -4.05
N THR A 134 -6.55 12.48 -2.85
CA THR A 134 -5.73 11.99 -1.73
C THR A 134 -5.25 10.54 -1.98
N LEU A 135 -6.09 9.70 -2.58
CA LEU A 135 -5.71 8.36 -3.03
C LEU A 135 -4.71 8.40 -4.18
N SER A 136 -4.85 9.37 -5.10
CA SER A 136 -3.92 9.55 -6.22
C SER A 136 -2.52 9.89 -5.72
N LEU A 137 -2.39 10.71 -4.67
CA LEU A 137 -1.13 10.95 -3.98
C LEU A 137 -0.46 9.64 -3.53
N LEU A 138 -1.23 8.75 -2.86
CA LEU A 138 -0.73 7.44 -2.44
C LEU A 138 -0.29 6.56 -3.61
N LEU A 139 -1.14 6.41 -4.63
CA LEU A 139 -0.83 5.60 -5.81
C LEU A 139 0.41 6.12 -6.56
N ASN A 140 0.58 7.44 -6.61
CA ASN A 140 1.75 8.08 -7.23
C ASN A 140 3.04 7.79 -6.45
N TYR A 141 3.01 7.86 -5.11
CA TYR A 141 4.18 7.58 -4.26
C TYR A 141 4.55 6.10 -4.27
N LEU A 142 3.55 5.21 -4.36
CA LEU A 142 3.78 3.78 -4.57
C LEU A 142 4.31 3.45 -5.98
N HIS A 143 4.20 4.39 -6.92
CA HIS A 143 4.41 4.14 -8.34
C HIS A 143 3.56 2.95 -8.82
N MET A 144 2.30 2.91 -8.37
CA MET A 144 1.39 1.81 -8.66
C MET A 144 1.27 1.63 -10.18
N PRO A 145 1.54 0.43 -10.74
CA PRO A 145 1.36 0.20 -12.16
C PRO A 145 -0.13 0.29 -12.52
N THR A 146 -0.44 0.50 -13.79
CA THR A 146 -1.83 0.48 -14.28
C THR A 146 -2.47 -0.90 -14.18
N ASP A 147 -1.63 -1.94 -14.11
CA ASP A 147 -2.02 -3.33 -13.92
C ASP A 147 -0.92 -4.13 -13.23
N LEU A 148 -1.32 -5.06 -12.38
CA LEU A 148 -0.47 -6.08 -11.81
C LEU A 148 -0.32 -7.25 -12.77
N THR A 149 0.92 -7.59 -13.12
CA THR A 149 1.20 -8.70 -14.04
C THR A 149 1.51 -10.02 -13.34
N GLY A 150 1.69 -9.98 -12.02
CA GLY A 150 2.21 -11.10 -11.23
C GLY A 150 3.74 -11.23 -11.29
N ASP A 151 4.43 -10.38 -12.05
CA ASP A 151 5.90 -10.36 -12.10
C ASP A 151 6.48 -9.72 -10.84
N ILE A 152 7.30 -10.49 -10.12
CA ILE A 152 7.99 -10.06 -8.90
C ILE A 152 8.85 -8.81 -9.17
N LYS A 153 9.46 -8.68 -10.35
CA LYS A 153 10.27 -7.50 -10.70
C LYS A 153 9.45 -6.23 -10.83
N GLN A 154 8.16 -6.33 -11.17
CA GLN A 154 7.25 -5.20 -11.21
C GLN A 154 6.87 -4.75 -9.78
N ILE A 155 6.67 -5.72 -8.86
CA ILE A 155 6.14 -5.42 -7.53
C ILE A 155 7.22 -5.05 -6.51
N GLU A 156 8.45 -5.57 -6.64
CA GLU A 156 9.55 -5.28 -5.71
C GLU A 156 9.79 -3.77 -5.49
N PRO A 157 9.86 -2.91 -6.53
CA PRO A 157 10.01 -1.47 -6.34
C PRO A 157 8.83 -0.83 -5.61
N VAL A 158 7.60 -1.32 -5.83
CA VAL A 158 6.38 -0.83 -5.17
C VAL A 158 6.43 -1.17 -3.68
N LEU A 159 6.80 -2.40 -3.33
CA LEU A 159 6.91 -2.84 -1.92
C LEU A 159 7.97 -2.03 -1.15
N LYS A 160 9.06 -1.63 -1.82
CA LYS A 160 10.12 -0.79 -1.22
C LYS A 160 9.65 0.63 -0.86
N GLN A 161 8.50 1.07 -1.36
CA GLN A 161 7.92 2.37 -1.01
C GLN A 161 7.22 2.37 0.34
N PHE A 162 6.97 1.21 0.95
CA PHE A 162 6.47 1.14 2.30
C PHE A 162 7.60 1.19 3.32
N SER A 163 7.36 1.87 4.43
CA SER A 163 8.28 1.90 5.55
C SER A 163 8.31 0.55 6.27
N SER A 164 9.49 0.16 6.76
CA SER A 164 9.61 -1.01 7.64
C SER A 164 8.91 -0.81 8.99
N SER A 165 8.56 0.43 9.36
CA SER A 165 7.76 0.72 10.56
C SER A 165 6.26 0.48 10.38
N LEU A 166 5.77 0.30 9.14
CA LEU A 166 4.34 0.22 8.86
C LEU A 166 3.80 -1.20 9.09
N ALA A 167 3.43 -1.47 10.34
CA ALA A 167 2.93 -2.76 10.79
C ALA A 167 1.50 -3.06 10.29
N PRO A 168 1.08 -4.34 10.20
CA PRO A 168 -0.28 -4.70 9.78
C PRO A 168 -1.41 -4.19 10.68
N ALA A 169 -1.13 -3.78 11.92
CA ALA A 169 -2.09 -3.19 12.86
C ALA A 169 -1.95 -1.66 12.98
N ASP A 170 -1.20 -1.03 12.07
CA ASP A 170 -1.02 0.43 12.10
C ASP A 170 -2.34 1.17 11.77
N PRO A 171 -2.73 2.22 12.53
CA PRO A 171 -3.94 2.99 12.27
C PRO A 171 -4.01 3.65 10.89
N PHE A 172 -2.91 3.72 10.14
CA PHE A 172 -2.90 4.12 8.74
C PHE A 172 -3.88 3.30 7.89
N TRP A 173 -4.04 2.01 8.18
CA TRP A 173 -4.90 1.12 7.40
C TRP A 173 -6.38 1.47 7.53
N ASP A 174 -6.85 1.83 8.73
CA ASP A 174 -8.21 2.31 8.97
C ASP A 174 -8.49 3.61 8.20
N GLN A 175 -7.50 4.51 8.18
CA GLN A 175 -7.58 5.79 7.47
C GLN A 175 -7.64 5.58 5.95
N LEU A 176 -6.81 4.69 5.42
CA LEU A 176 -6.83 4.32 4.01
C LEU A 176 -8.18 3.67 3.63
N ALA A 177 -8.65 2.72 4.42
CA ALA A 177 -9.93 2.05 4.20
C ALA A 177 -11.10 3.07 4.18
N SER A 178 -11.14 3.97 5.16
CA SER A 178 -12.15 5.04 5.24
C SER A 178 -12.12 5.97 4.01
N LEU A 179 -10.92 6.29 3.54
CA LEU A 179 -10.72 7.11 2.34
C LEU A 179 -11.25 6.41 1.07
N VAL A 180 -10.99 5.11 0.95
CA VAL A 180 -11.51 4.30 -0.16
C VAL A 180 -13.04 4.17 -0.09
N GLN A 181 -13.59 3.92 1.09
CA GLN A 181 -15.05 3.88 1.30
C GLN A 181 -15.72 5.18 0.82
N MET A 182 -15.14 6.34 1.15
CA MET A 182 -15.66 7.64 0.72
C MET A 182 -15.63 7.79 -0.81
N TYR A 183 -14.53 7.40 -1.46
CA TYR A 183 -14.42 7.43 -2.91
C TYR A 183 -15.51 6.55 -3.56
N TYR A 184 -15.56 5.26 -3.23
CA TYR A 184 -16.51 4.32 -3.85
C TYR A 184 -17.98 4.70 -3.60
N THR A 185 -18.32 5.15 -2.39
CA THR A 185 -19.71 5.54 -2.05
C THR A 185 -20.18 6.76 -2.86
N SER A 186 -19.25 7.64 -3.24
CA SER A 186 -19.54 8.81 -4.08
C SER A 186 -19.62 8.48 -5.58
N THR A 187 -19.03 7.36 -6.01
CA THR A 187 -18.95 6.93 -7.40
C THR A 187 -19.87 5.73 -7.64
N ASN A 188 -21.18 5.96 -7.64
CA ASN A 188 -22.17 4.92 -7.94
C ASN A 188 -22.99 5.28 -9.20
N PRO A 189 -22.98 4.47 -10.27
CA PRO A 189 -22.26 3.20 -10.42
C PRO A 189 -20.75 3.36 -10.57
N LEU A 190 -20.01 2.31 -10.21
CA LEU A 190 -18.57 2.27 -10.43
C LEU A 190 -18.26 2.39 -11.91
N SER A 191 -17.49 3.42 -12.25
CA SER A 191 -17.05 3.65 -13.62
C SER A 191 -15.73 2.93 -13.86
N TYR A 192 -15.65 2.19 -14.97
CA TYR A 192 -14.42 1.51 -15.37
C TYR A 192 -13.34 2.54 -15.71
N THR A 193 -12.43 2.78 -14.77
CA THR A 193 -11.29 3.71 -14.93
C THR A 193 -9.99 3.04 -14.53
N THR A 194 -8.88 3.51 -15.10
CA THR A 194 -7.54 3.07 -14.68
C THR A 194 -7.33 3.29 -13.19
N PHE A 195 -7.81 4.41 -12.64
CA PHE A 195 -7.70 4.72 -11.22
C PHE A 195 -8.43 3.67 -10.35
N SER A 196 -9.71 3.39 -10.63
CA SER A 196 -10.49 2.41 -9.86
C SER A 196 -9.88 1.01 -9.95
N ARG A 197 -9.31 0.66 -11.11
CA ARG A 197 -8.59 -0.61 -11.29
C ARG A 197 -7.31 -0.67 -10.46
N GLN A 198 -6.48 0.37 -10.50
CA GLN A 198 -5.27 0.47 -9.65
C GLN A 198 -5.63 0.39 -8.17
N LEU A 199 -6.70 1.07 -7.75
CA LEU A 199 -7.15 1.09 -6.37
C LEU A 199 -7.67 -0.27 -5.92
N HIS A 200 -8.42 -0.99 -6.76
CA HIS A 200 -8.83 -2.35 -6.43
C HIS A 200 -7.62 -3.29 -6.32
N GLN A 201 -6.71 -3.22 -7.30
CA GLN A 201 -5.53 -4.08 -7.35
C GLN A 201 -4.49 -3.78 -6.24
N LEU A 202 -4.49 -2.55 -5.71
CA LEU A 202 -3.66 -2.17 -4.56
C LEU A 202 -3.86 -3.14 -3.38
N ARG A 203 -5.05 -3.74 -3.21
CA ARG A 203 -5.35 -4.69 -2.13
C ARG A 203 -4.38 -5.88 -2.09
N TYR A 204 -3.92 -6.36 -3.23
CA TYR A 204 -2.94 -7.44 -3.33
C TYR A 204 -1.53 -7.00 -2.94
N VAL A 205 -1.18 -5.76 -3.27
CA VAL A 205 0.09 -5.14 -2.87
C VAL A 205 0.14 -4.95 -1.36
N LEU A 206 -0.95 -4.44 -0.76
CA LEU A 206 -1.07 -4.24 0.68
C LEU A 206 -0.96 -5.57 1.45
N ALA A 207 -1.71 -6.60 1.04
CA ALA A 207 -1.61 -7.93 1.66
C ALA A 207 -0.18 -8.50 1.57
N THR A 208 0.50 -8.28 0.44
CA THR A 208 1.90 -8.71 0.24
C THR A 208 2.86 -7.93 1.14
N GLN A 209 2.70 -6.61 1.26
CA GLN A 209 3.49 -5.78 2.17
C GLN A 209 3.33 -6.24 3.62
N GLN A 210 2.11 -6.52 4.06
CA GLN A 210 1.82 -6.91 5.44
C GLN A 210 2.42 -8.27 5.77
N ALA A 211 2.30 -9.25 4.87
CA ALA A 211 2.93 -10.55 5.03
C ALA A 211 4.47 -10.45 5.04
N GLN A 212 5.06 -9.63 4.16
CA GLN A 212 6.50 -9.41 4.14
C GLN A 212 6.97 -8.72 5.43
N TRP A 213 6.21 -7.75 5.94
CA TRP A 213 6.51 -7.10 7.21
C TRP A 213 6.57 -8.12 8.35
N VAL A 214 5.61 -9.05 8.43
CA VAL A 214 5.62 -10.12 9.43
C VAL A 214 6.84 -11.03 9.26
N ARG A 215 7.20 -11.41 8.03
CA ARG A 215 8.40 -12.22 7.75
C ARG A 215 9.67 -11.52 8.22
N ASP A 216 9.81 -10.22 7.94
CA ASP A 216 11.01 -9.45 8.24
C ASP A 216 11.19 -9.24 9.76
N HIS A 217 10.09 -8.97 10.48
CA HIS A 217 10.14 -8.65 11.91
C HIS A 217 10.06 -9.88 12.81
N TYR A 218 9.37 -10.94 12.39
CA TYR A 218 9.08 -12.11 13.22
C TYR A 218 9.54 -13.45 12.63
N GLY A 219 9.98 -13.49 11.37
CA GLY A 219 10.46 -14.71 10.71
C GLY A 219 11.86 -15.17 11.11
N ASN A 220 12.60 -14.36 11.89
CA ASN A 220 13.95 -14.65 12.39
C ASN A 220 14.91 -15.09 11.26
N THR A 221 15.14 -14.22 10.27
CA THR A 221 16.00 -14.48 9.09
C THR A 221 15.61 -15.74 8.29
N GLY A 222 14.31 -15.99 8.09
CA GLY A 222 13.81 -17.11 7.28
C GLY A 222 13.89 -18.49 7.95
N LYS A 223 14.16 -18.54 9.26
CA LYS A 223 14.24 -19.80 10.03
C LYS A 223 12.87 -20.30 10.49
N LEU A 224 11.90 -19.39 10.64
CA LEU A 224 10.53 -19.72 11.00
C LEU A 224 9.67 -19.77 9.73
N ASN A 225 8.71 -20.70 9.69
CA ASN A 225 7.67 -20.66 8.67
C ASN A 225 6.68 -19.52 8.95
N ASP A 226 5.90 -19.14 7.93
CA ASP A 226 5.00 -17.99 8.00
C ASP A 226 4.00 -18.09 9.16
N ALA A 227 3.45 -19.28 9.44
CA ALA A 227 2.56 -19.48 10.59
C ALA A 227 3.23 -19.17 11.95
N LYS A 228 4.51 -19.53 12.14
CA LYS A 228 5.23 -19.19 13.37
C LYS A 228 5.52 -17.69 13.45
N ALA A 229 5.92 -17.07 12.35
CA ALA A 229 6.14 -15.62 12.29
C ALA A 229 4.86 -14.85 12.62
N LEU A 230 3.73 -15.23 12.00
CA LEU A 230 2.43 -14.64 12.26
C LEU A 230 1.98 -14.87 13.70
N ALA A 231 2.08 -16.09 14.21
CA ALA A 231 1.70 -16.38 15.60
C ALA A 231 2.52 -15.56 16.60
N LYS A 232 3.81 -15.36 16.35
CA LYS A 232 4.66 -14.50 17.20
C LYS A 232 4.25 -13.03 17.11
N TYR A 233 3.91 -12.53 15.92
CA TYR A 233 3.37 -11.18 15.75
C TYR A 233 2.05 -10.99 16.49
N LEU A 234 1.06 -11.88 16.28
CA LEU A 234 -0.24 -11.78 16.93
C LEU A 234 -0.15 -11.93 18.46
N ALA A 235 0.89 -12.59 18.97
CA ALA A 235 1.14 -12.68 20.40
C ALA A 235 1.53 -11.32 21.02
N THR A 236 1.95 -10.33 20.22
CA THR A 236 2.21 -8.95 20.67
C THR A 236 0.97 -8.06 20.60
N LEU A 237 -0.17 -8.57 20.12
CA LEU A 237 -1.42 -7.83 19.99
C LEU A 237 -2.45 -8.29 21.02
N GLU A 238 -3.44 -7.44 21.30
CA GLU A 238 -4.58 -7.81 22.12
C GLU A 238 -5.46 -8.82 21.38
N GLU A 239 -6.18 -9.68 22.11
CA GLU A 239 -7.10 -10.65 21.49
C GLU A 239 -8.22 -9.99 20.68
N THR A 240 -8.54 -8.73 20.96
CA THR A 240 -9.54 -7.94 20.24
C THR A 240 -9.01 -7.38 18.92
N ASP A 241 -7.69 -7.36 18.71
CA ASP A 241 -7.09 -6.79 17.50
C ASP A 241 -7.17 -7.72 16.30
N TYR A 242 -7.47 -9.01 16.52
CA TYR A 242 -7.51 -9.99 15.44
C TYR A 242 -8.62 -11.03 15.61
N SER A 243 -9.01 -11.64 14.48
CA SER A 243 -10.00 -12.72 14.42
C SER A 243 -9.40 -13.94 13.74
N LEU A 244 -9.64 -15.12 14.36
CA LEU A 244 -9.33 -16.44 13.80
C LEU A 244 -10.59 -17.18 13.30
N ASN A 245 -11.76 -16.54 13.42
CA ASN A 245 -13.05 -17.18 13.21
C ASN A 245 -13.73 -16.73 11.89
N GLU A 246 -13.11 -15.81 11.16
CA GLU A 246 -13.60 -15.39 9.86
C GLU A 246 -13.62 -16.54 8.87
N SER A 247 -14.62 -16.53 7.98
CA SER A 247 -14.77 -17.57 6.98
C SER A 247 -13.64 -17.52 5.96
N SER A 248 -12.97 -18.66 5.72
CA SER A 248 -12.00 -18.81 4.64
C SER A 248 -12.58 -19.49 3.40
N ARG A 249 -13.92 -19.56 3.26
CA ARG A 249 -14.60 -20.31 2.17
C ARG A 249 -14.11 -19.92 0.78
N TYR A 250 -13.99 -18.61 0.51
CA TYR A 250 -13.54 -18.06 -0.77
C TYR A 250 -12.05 -18.32 -1.07
N HIS A 251 -11.28 -18.72 -0.05
CA HIS A 251 -9.86 -19.07 -0.17
C HIS A 251 -9.65 -20.58 -0.23
N ASN A 252 -10.67 -21.37 -0.55
CA ASN A 252 -10.56 -22.83 -0.68
C ASN A 252 -11.09 -23.28 -2.05
N LYS A 253 -10.73 -22.56 -3.11
CA LYS A 253 -11.11 -22.92 -4.47
C LYS A 253 -10.38 -24.17 -4.93
N VAL A 254 -11.11 -25.08 -5.55
CA VAL A 254 -10.61 -26.36 -6.07
C VAL A 254 -11.17 -26.55 -7.47
N ALA A 255 -10.35 -27.02 -8.40
CA ALA A 255 -10.80 -27.38 -9.74
C ALA A 255 -11.29 -28.83 -9.78
N THR A 256 -12.08 -29.19 -10.78
CA THR A 256 -12.59 -30.56 -10.94
C THR A 256 -12.33 -31.08 -12.33
N ARG A 257 -11.99 -32.36 -12.43
CA ARG A 257 -11.90 -33.08 -13.71
C ARG A 257 -12.70 -34.38 -13.62
N THR A 258 -13.50 -34.66 -14.64
CA THR A 258 -14.17 -35.96 -14.78
C THR A 258 -13.16 -37.03 -15.20
N LYS A 259 -13.08 -38.11 -14.44
CA LYS A 259 -12.26 -39.29 -14.77
C LYS A 259 -12.92 -40.13 -15.86
N ALA A 260 -12.17 -41.08 -16.42
CA ALA A 260 -12.68 -42.01 -17.44
C ALA A 260 -13.85 -42.89 -16.96
N ASP A 261 -13.97 -43.11 -15.64
CA ASP A 261 -15.07 -43.85 -15.01
C ASP A 261 -16.32 -42.99 -14.72
N GLY A 262 -16.31 -41.72 -15.12
CA GLY A 262 -17.40 -40.76 -14.89
C GLY A 262 -17.36 -40.08 -13.53
N ASN A 263 -16.45 -40.45 -12.62
CA ASN A 263 -16.35 -39.83 -11.31
C ASN A 263 -15.61 -38.49 -11.36
N LEU A 264 -16.02 -37.54 -10.52
CA LEU A 264 -15.31 -36.27 -10.36
C LEU A 264 -14.02 -36.46 -9.55
N GLN A 265 -12.94 -35.84 -10.01
CA GLN A 265 -11.66 -35.75 -9.33
C GLN A 265 -11.39 -34.30 -8.95
N ALA A 266 -11.15 -34.05 -7.65
CA ALA A 266 -10.59 -32.79 -7.20
C ALA A 266 -9.16 -32.58 -7.74
N ILE A 267 -8.90 -31.39 -8.26
CA ILE A 267 -7.58 -30.90 -8.63
C ILE A 267 -7.31 -29.70 -7.74
N TYR A 268 -6.46 -29.93 -6.74
CA TYR A 268 -6.05 -28.89 -5.81
C TYR A 268 -4.97 -28.01 -6.47
N PRO A 269 -4.91 -26.71 -6.14
CA PRO A 269 -3.76 -25.89 -6.46
C PRO A 269 -2.46 -26.58 -6.00
N ASP A 270 -1.41 -26.48 -6.81
CA ASP A 270 -0.11 -27.13 -6.58
C ASP A 270 -0.16 -28.67 -6.46
N GLN A 271 -1.27 -29.30 -6.87
CA GLN A 271 -1.52 -30.75 -6.76
C GLN A 271 -1.41 -31.28 -5.32
N LEU A 272 -1.60 -30.40 -4.32
CA LEU A 272 -1.50 -30.74 -2.91
C LEU A 272 -2.88 -30.61 -2.25
N PRO A 273 -3.50 -31.73 -1.81
CA PRO A 273 -4.74 -31.66 -1.04
C PRO A 273 -4.50 -30.95 0.29
N GLN A 274 -5.01 -29.73 0.42
CA GLN A 274 -4.84 -28.89 1.61
C GLN A 274 -6.05 -27.98 1.82
N THR A 275 -6.17 -27.46 3.03
CA THR A 275 -7.22 -26.51 3.41
C THR A 275 -6.59 -25.22 3.91
N ASN A 276 -7.11 -24.10 3.42
CA ASN A 276 -6.61 -22.78 3.79
C ASN A 276 -7.48 -22.17 4.91
N TYR A 277 -6.86 -21.39 5.79
CA TYR A 277 -7.54 -20.68 6.88
C TYR A 277 -7.17 -19.21 6.89
N LYS A 278 -8.07 -18.39 7.45
CA LYS A 278 -7.97 -16.94 7.47
C LYS A 278 -7.64 -16.46 8.88
N VAL A 279 -6.76 -15.47 8.96
CA VAL A 279 -6.52 -14.63 10.12
C VAL A 279 -6.70 -13.19 9.68
N LEU A 280 -7.41 -12.39 10.47
CA LEU A 280 -7.74 -11.02 10.12
C LEU A 280 -7.33 -10.09 11.25
N VAL A 281 -6.57 -9.04 10.98
CA VAL A 281 -6.19 -8.00 11.96
C VAL A 281 -6.96 -6.72 11.63
N HIS A 282 -7.68 -6.19 12.62
CA HIS A 282 -8.54 -4.99 12.51
C HIS A 282 -9.46 -4.96 11.28
N PHE A 283 -9.96 -6.12 10.87
CA PHE A 283 -10.78 -6.32 9.67
C PHE A 283 -10.11 -6.00 8.32
N HIS A 284 -8.99 -5.29 8.30
CA HIS A 284 -8.30 -4.81 7.09
C HIS A 284 -7.19 -5.74 6.60
N SER A 285 -6.31 -6.14 7.51
CA SER A 285 -5.10 -6.91 7.18
C SER A 285 -5.41 -8.40 7.20
N GLU A 286 -5.64 -8.93 6.01
CA GLU A 286 -5.97 -10.35 5.80
C GLU A 286 -4.70 -11.18 5.61
N PHE A 287 -4.61 -12.28 6.37
CA PHE A 287 -3.62 -13.32 6.16
C PHE A 287 -4.34 -14.63 5.85
N ILE A 288 -4.02 -15.20 4.68
CA ILE A 288 -4.46 -16.54 4.32
C ILE A 288 -3.26 -17.47 4.43
N LEU A 289 -3.44 -18.55 5.17
CA LEU A 289 -2.42 -19.57 5.34
C LEU A 289 -2.88 -20.90 4.78
N SER A 290 -1.95 -21.62 4.15
CA SER A 290 -2.12 -23.04 3.87
C SER A 290 -2.19 -23.86 5.16
N GLU A 291 -2.69 -25.09 5.06
CA GLU A 291 -2.68 -26.05 6.18
C GLU A 291 -1.27 -26.30 6.74
N SER A 292 -0.24 -26.20 5.89
CA SER A 292 1.18 -26.31 6.24
C SER A 292 1.78 -25.03 6.85
N GLY A 293 1.04 -23.92 6.86
CA GLY A 293 1.43 -22.68 7.50
C GLY A 293 2.32 -21.77 6.65
N HIS A 294 2.11 -21.76 5.32
CA HIS A 294 2.68 -20.78 4.40
C HIS A 294 1.67 -19.68 4.10
N PHE A 295 2.11 -18.43 3.98
CA PHE A 295 1.26 -17.36 3.45
C PHE A 295 0.89 -17.66 2.00
N LEU A 296 -0.34 -17.32 1.64
CA LEU A 296 -0.85 -17.39 0.29
C LEU A 296 -1.03 -15.96 -0.22
N LEU A 297 -0.18 -15.56 -1.17
CA LEU A 297 -0.19 -14.23 -1.77
C LEU A 297 -0.05 -14.38 -3.29
N ALA A 298 -0.83 -13.62 -4.05
CA ALA A 298 -0.73 -13.63 -5.50
C ALA A 298 0.59 -13.01 -6.00
N LEU A 299 1.18 -12.11 -5.22
CA LEU A 299 2.41 -11.38 -5.54
C LEU A 299 3.59 -11.78 -4.62
N ASP A 300 3.59 -13.00 -4.08
CA ASP A 300 4.61 -13.43 -3.10
C ASP A 300 6.04 -13.31 -3.67
N PRO A 301 6.90 -12.41 -3.14
CA PRO A 301 8.26 -12.26 -3.63
C PRO A 301 9.18 -13.41 -3.21
N CYS A 302 8.81 -14.19 -2.18
CA CYS A 302 9.61 -15.30 -1.66
C CYS A 302 9.28 -16.63 -2.33
N SER A 303 7.99 -16.92 -2.57
CA SER A 303 7.56 -18.22 -3.08
C SER A 303 6.16 -18.19 -3.71
N GLN A 304 6.02 -17.57 -4.87
CA GLN A 304 4.77 -17.60 -5.63
C GLN A 304 4.40 -19.04 -6.03
N ASN A 305 3.16 -19.43 -5.75
CA ASN A 305 2.61 -20.75 -6.06
C ASN A 305 1.14 -20.61 -6.50
N LEU A 306 0.58 -21.69 -7.07
CA LEU A 306 -0.76 -21.65 -7.65
C LEU A 306 -1.83 -21.43 -6.58
N ASN A 307 -1.65 -21.97 -5.37
CA ASN A 307 -2.57 -21.72 -4.26
C ASN A 307 -2.56 -20.24 -3.84
N GLY A 308 -1.39 -19.59 -3.84
CA GLY A 308 -1.24 -18.15 -3.58
C GLY A 308 -1.95 -17.27 -4.60
N ILE A 309 -1.88 -17.62 -5.88
CA ILE A 309 -2.55 -16.88 -6.97
C ILE A 309 -4.08 -17.00 -6.87
N ILE A 310 -4.60 -18.20 -6.58
CA ILE A 310 -6.04 -18.50 -6.64
C ILE A 310 -6.78 -18.18 -5.34
N ASN A 311 -6.13 -18.43 -4.21
CA ASN A 311 -6.71 -18.40 -2.87
C ASN A 311 -6.01 -17.38 -1.96
N GLY A 312 -5.13 -16.55 -2.51
CA GLY A 312 -4.34 -15.61 -1.75
C GLY A 312 -5.14 -14.58 -0.96
N ALA A 313 -4.44 -13.91 -0.05
CA ALA A 313 -4.99 -12.82 0.73
C ALA A 313 -5.14 -11.54 -0.11
N SER A 314 -6.12 -10.73 0.26
CA SER A 314 -6.31 -9.37 -0.23
C SER A 314 -6.71 -8.47 0.94
N PHE A 315 -6.19 -7.25 0.98
CA PHE A 315 -6.59 -6.26 1.98
C PHE A 315 -8.08 -5.92 1.88
N ASN A 316 -8.75 -5.68 3.00
CA ASN A 316 -10.16 -5.30 3.01
C ASN A 316 -10.33 -3.79 3.16
N TYR A 317 -11.08 -3.14 2.27
CA TYR A 317 -11.42 -1.73 2.43
C TYR A 317 -12.62 -1.48 3.33
N SER A 318 -13.46 -2.49 3.54
CA SER A 318 -14.59 -2.42 4.48
C SER A 318 -14.15 -2.62 5.94
N ASN A 319 -15.04 -2.29 6.87
CA ASN A 319 -14.81 -2.43 8.31
C ASN A 319 -15.46 -3.70 8.91
N GLN A 320 -16.34 -4.36 8.17
CA GLN A 320 -17.13 -5.51 8.64
C GLN A 320 -17.78 -6.25 7.47
N ASN A 321 -18.29 -7.46 7.70
CA ASN A 321 -18.98 -8.27 6.68
C ASN A 321 -20.42 -7.78 6.43
N ASP A 322 -20.61 -6.76 5.59
CA ASP A 322 -21.91 -6.21 5.20
C ASP A 322 -22.02 -5.94 3.68
N ASP A 323 -23.07 -5.23 3.26
CA ASP A 323 -23.28 -4.88 1.84
C ASP A 323 -22.18 -3.94 1.31
N LEU A 324 -21.58 -3.11 2.17
CA LEU A 324 -20.48 -2.24 1.79
C LEU A 324 -19.21 -3.08 1.53
N HIS A 325 -18.94 -4.10 2.35
CA HIS A 325 -17.89 -5.08 2.06
C HIS A 325 -18.07 -5.72 0.70
N LYS A 326 -19.29 -6.17 0.39
CA LYS A 326 -19.57 -6.72 -0.93
C LYS A 326 -19.28 -5.71 -2.05
N HIS A 327 -19.74 -4.48 -1.91
CA HIS A 327 -19.58 -3.43 -2.91
C HIS A 327 -18.11 -3.03 -3.16
N LEU A 328 -17.27 -3.03 -2.13
CA LEU A 328 -15.87 -2.56 -2.21
C LEU A 328 -14.90 -3.68 -2.58
N ASP A 329 -15.08 -4.84 -1.98
CA ASP A 329 -14.06 -5.88 -1.91
C ASP A 329 -14.43 -7.12 -2.76
N VAL A 330 -15.71 -7.31 -3.09
CA VAL A 330 -16.20 -8.50 -3.82
C VAL A 330 -16.69 -8.16 -5.22
N ASP A 331 -17.68 -7.29 -5.35
CA ASP A 331 -18.29 -6.95 -6.65
C ASP A 331 -17.27 -6.39 -7.66
N PRO A 332 -16.23 -5.61 -7.28
CA PRO A 332 -15.27 -5.10 -8.25
C PRO A 332 -14.31 -6.16 -8.81
N ILE A 333 -14.27 -7.37 -8.25
CA ILE A 333 -13.47 -8.49 -8.78
C ILE A 333 -13.84 -8.76 -10.24
N ASP A 334 -15.13 -8.77 -10.57
CA ASP A 334 -15.61 -9.04 -11.94
C ASP A 334 -15.14 -8.00 -12.98
N LEU A 335 -14.62 -6.85 -12.53
CA LEU A 335 -14.20 -5.74 -13.38
C LEU A 335 -12.69 -5.44 -13.31
N TYR A 336 -12.08 -5.59 -12.13
CA TYR A 336 -10.76 -5.03 -11.83
C TYR A 336 -9.74 -6.07 -11.38
N GLU A 337 -10.09 -7.35 -11.33
CA GLU A 337 -9.17 -8.42 -11.02
C GLU A 337 -7.93 -8.35 -11.95
N PRO A 338 -6.71 -8.58 -11.43
CA PRO A 338 -5.54 -8.70 -12.28
C PRO A 338 -5.69 -9.83 -13.31
N ASP A 339 -5.35 -9.53 -14.57
CA ASP A 339 -5.46 -10.46 -15.69
C ASP A 339 -4.84 -11.84 -15.42
N PHE A 340 -3.69 -11.88 -14.73
CA PHE A 340 -2.98 -13.13 -14.47
C PHE A 340 -3.72 -14.02 -13.46
N ILE A 341 -4.45 -13.43 -12.50
CA ILE A 341 -5.29 -14.14 -11.55
C ILE A 341 -6.53 -14.66 -12.27
N GLU A 342 -7.22 -13.80 -13.03
CA GLU A 342 -8.43 -14.16 -13.76
C GLU A 342 -8.17 -15.33 -14.74
N LYS A 343 -7.11 -15.23 -15.56
CA LYS A 343 -6.70 -16.29 -16.50
C LYS A 343 -6.36 -17.61 -15.81
N THR A 344 -5.87 -17.54 -14.57
CA THR A 344 -5.53 -18.72 -13.77
C THR A 344 -6.78 -19.41 -13.22
N ILE A 345 -7.73 -18.64 -12.69
CA ILE A 345 -8.97 -19.16 -12.09
C ILE A 345 -9.92 -19.71 -13.16
N THR A 346 -10.05 -19.00 -14.28
CA THR A 346 -11.00 -19.30 -15.36
C THR A 346 -10.43 -20.24 -16.42
N ASN A 347 -9.25 -20.83 -16.20
CA ASN A 347 -8.61 -21.72 -17.15
C ASN A 347 -9.56 -22.89 -17.53
N PRO A 348 -9.97 -23.03 -18.81
CA PRO A 348 -10.93 -24.05 -19.22
C PRO A 348 -10.50 -25.50 -18.95
N GLN A 349 -9.20 -25.75 -18.78
CA GLN A 349 -8.67 -27.07 -18.44
C GLN A 349 -8.81 -27.39 -16.94
N GLN A 350 -8.87 -26.37 -16.09
CA GLN A 350 -8.86 -26.46 -14.62
C GLN A 350 -9.62 -25.24 -14.03
N GLU A 351 -10.93 -25.20 -14.22
CA GLU A 351 -11.76 -24.11 -13.68
C GLU A 351 -11.87 -24.27 -12.15
N PHE A 352 -11.29 -23.32 -11.40
CA PHE A 352 -11.27 -23.36 -9.94
C PHE A 352 -12.55 -22.76 -9.37
N LYS A 353 -13.27 -23.53 -8.54
CA LYS A 353 -14.56 -23.13 -7.99
C LYS A 353 -14.52 -22.98 -6.48
N THR A 354 -15.17 -21.94 -6.00
CA THR A 354 -15.42 -21.74 -4.57
C THR A 354 -16.51 -22.72 -4.11
N PRO A 355 -16.33 -23.43 -2.99
CA PRO A 355 -17.38 -24.28 -2.43
C PRO A 355 -18.58 -23.44 -1.98
N ASP A 356 -19.79 -23.90 -2.27
CA ASP A 356 -20.99 -23.32 -1.66
C ASP A 356 -21.11 -23.71 -0.18
N LEU A 357 -22.10 -23.15 0.52
CA LEU A 357 -22.30 -23.39 1.96
C LEU A 357 -22.65 -24.85 2.28
N LYS A 358 -23.35 -25.55 1.37
CA LYS A 358 -23.73 -26.95 1.54
C LYS A 358 -22.50 -27.85 1.33
N GLN A 359 -21.76 -27.64 0.25
CA GLN A 359 -20.49 -28.33 -0.05
C GLN A 359 -19.46 -28.14 1.06
N GLN A 360 -19.36 -26.93 1.63
CA GLN A 360 -18.45 -26.66 2.74
C GLN A 360 -18.79 -27.46 4.02
N ALA A 361 -20.08 -27.70 4.26
CA ALA A 361 -20.59 -28.36 5.46
C ALA A 361 -20.70 -29.88 5.31
N ASP A 362 -20.86 -30.39 4.09
CA ASP A 362 -20.93 -31.81 3.80
C ASP A 362 -19.56 -32.47 4.02
N HIS A 363 -19.54 -33.60 4.74
CA HIS A 363 -18.33 -34.37 5.07
C HIS A 363 -18.07 -35.53 4.09
N ALA A 364 -19.04 -35.80 3.21
CA ALA A 364 -18.97 -36.78 2.15
C ALA A 364 -18.82 -36.11 0.77
N ASP A 365 -18.64 -34.78 0.71
CA ASP A 365 -18.46 -34.06 -0.55
C ASP A 365 -17.20 -34.58 -1.29
N PRO A 366 -17.32 -35.01 -2.56
CA PRO A 366 -16.23 -35.67 -3.27
C PRO A 366 -15.08 -34.73 -3.64
N ILE A 367 -15.27 -33.41 -3.54
CA ILE A 367 -14.30 -32.39 -3.95
C ILE A 367 -13.64 -31.74 -2.74
N PHE A 368 -14.45 -31.24 -1.81
CA PHE A 368 -14.02 -30.36 -0.73
C PHE A 368 -13.86 -31.08 0.62
N SER A 369 -14.34 -32.32 0.75
CA SER A 369 -14.11 -33.13 1.95
C SER A 369 -12.87 -34.00 1.81
N ARG A 370 -12.21 -34.24 2.94
CA ARG A 370 -11.07 -35.16 3.04
C ARG A 370 -11.14 -35.92 4.36
N ASN A 371 -10.82 -37.22 4.34
CA ASN A 371 -10.75 -38.05 5.55
C ASN A 371 -12.04 -38.02 6.40
N ASN A 372 -13.22 -38.10 5.75
CA ASN A 372 -14.55 -38.00 6.38
C ASN A 372 -14.76 -36.70 7.20
N LYS A 373 -14.05 -35.63 6.82
CA LYS A 373 -14.23 -34.30 7.40
C LYS A 373 -14.64 -33.33 6.31
N SER A 374 -15.66 -32.53 6.61
CA SER A 374 -16.06 -31.43 5.75
C SER A 374 -14.99 -30.34 5.74
N LEU A 375 -15.01 -29.51 4.71
CA LEU A 375 -14.09 -28.37 4.62
C LEU A 375 -14.16 -27.49 5.88
N LYS A 376 -15.36 -27.24 6.41
CA LYS A 376 -15.55 -26.49 7.67
C LYS A 376 -14.82 -27.13 8.85
N GLN A 377 -14.84 -28.46 8.96
CA GLN A 377 -14.15 -29.21 10.02
C GLN A 377 -12.63 -29.19 9.83
N LEU A 378 -12.16 -29.26 8.58
CA LEU A 378 -10.74 -29.15 8.24
C LEU A 378 -10.20 -27.77 8.60
N THR A 379 -10.86 -26.69 8.17
CA THR A 379 -10.48 -25.30 8.52
C THR A 379 -10.47 -25.10 10.03
N LYS A 380 -11.51 -25.55 10.75
CA LYS A 380 -11.55 -25.45 12.22
C LYS A 380 -10.40 -26.21 12.89
N SER A 381 -9.97 -27.33 12.32
CA SER A 381 -8.83 -28.10 12.82
C SER A 381 -7.52 -27.35 12.61
N ALA A 382 -7.31 -26.74 11.42
CA ALA A 382 -6.14 -25.92 11.12
C ALA A 382 -6.06 -24.69 12.04
N VAL A 383 -7.17 -23.97 12.22
CA VAL A 383 -7.26 -22.83 13.15
C VAL A 383 -6.95 -23.26 14.58
N LYS A 384 -7.44 -24.42 15.05
CA LYS A 384 -7.12 -24.93 16.38
C LYS A 384 -5.63 -25.22 16.55
N THR A 385 -4.97 -25.74 15.52
CA THR A 385 -3.52 -25.96 15.52
C THR A 385 -2.77 -24.63 15.58
N PHE A 386 -3.16 -23.65 14.78
CA PHE A 386 -2.58 -22.31 14.81
C PHE A 386 -2.79 -21.62 16.16
N LYS A 387 -3.98 -21.73 16.75
CA LYS A 387 -4.26 -21.16 18.08
C LYS A 387 -3.33 -21.72 19.16
N LYS A 388 -3.05 -23.03 19.16
CA LYS A 388 -2.07 -23.62 20.10
C LYS A 388 -0.67 -23.03 19.91
N LEU A 389 -0.28 -22.76 18.67
CA LEU A 389 1.01 -22.12 18.36
C LEU A 389 1.06 -20.68 18.86
N LEU A 390 -0.03 -19.93 18.70
CA LEU A 390 -0.19 -18.58 19.25
C LEU A 390 -0.15 -18.57 20.79
N ASP A 391 -0.87 -19.47 21.43
CA ASP A 391 -0.89 -19.61 22.89
C ASP A 391 0.50 -19.93 23.44
N HIS A 392 1.30 -20.73 22.71
CA HIS A 392 2.70 -20.99 23.07
C HIS A 392 3.53 -19.70 23.11
N TYR A 393 3.51 -18.90 22.04
CA TYR A 393 4.28 -17.64 22.00
C TYR A 393 3.79 -16.62 23.04
N ARG A 394 2.49 -16.57 23.33
CA ARG A 394 1.95 -15.73 24.41
C ARG A 394 2.45 -16.14 25.79
N GLY A 395 2.62 -17.44 26.01
CA GLY A 395 3.26 -17.96 27.22
C GLY A 395 4.69 -17.44 27.36
N ASP A 396 5.46 -17.48 26.27
CA ASP A 396 6.85 -17.01 26.25
C ASP A 396 6.96 -15.51 26.60
N PHE A 397 6.09 -14.66 26.03
CA PHE A 397 6.07 -13.22 26.35
C PHE A 397 5.74 -12.93 27.82
N LYS A 398 4.88 -13.74 28.45
CA LYS A 398 4.56 -13.59 29.89
C LYS A 398 5.72 -14.01 30.81
N THR A 399 6.68 -14.78 30.30
CA THR A 399 7.86 -15.22 31.07
C THR A 399 9.10 -14.33 30.88
N GLU A 400 9.05 -13.39 29.93
CA GLU A 400 10.14 -12.44 29.64
C GLU A 400 9.93 -11.04 30.26
N GLU A 401 8.84 -10.81 31.00
CA GLU A 401 8.69 -9.62 31.86
C GLU A 401 9.51 -9.81 33.17
N PRO A 402 10.45 -8.89 33.51
CA PRO A 402 11.28 -8.99 34.71
C PRO A 402 10.53 -8.75 36.03
#